data_AF-A0A956H1P5-F1
#
_entry.id   AF-A0A956H1P5-F1
#
_cell.length_a   1.000
_cell.length_b   1.000
_cell.length_c   1.000
_cell.angle_alpha   90.00
_cell.angle_beta   90.00
_cell.angle_gamma   90.00
#
_symmetry.space_group_name_H-M   'P 1'
#
loop_
_entity.id
_entity.type
_entity.pdbx_description
1 polymer ?
#
loop_
_entity_poly.entity_id
_entity_poly.type
_entity_poly.pdbx_seq_one_letter_code
_entity_poly.pdbx_strand_id
1 'polypeptide(L)'
;MSAPAQPEKKKKSRKGLKIVGLALGVVILGLGTAAWSMLRVEEIPEELEQLDPEVAIADLTLSAQGPMPAVRLGDLKGKKVFLLIEGRESMSGGEGRLLRRALHRWVLPEDVLGYSVGEAPAGAAVMKGKIENEFVGPMRDELRWPIYVDFGGDMSGAFSLPQGHLGLVILDEQGEVLLRHAGDADEAKIEEIRVALGASEPEPGPPAPAFTLGELDAQRCAEQRCVLVFLDETVARSDIPGLKEGGFEGDMQASFKQIKKPSVRLASILAGDWGEQRKEHEDELQAIAGVVVGEGVGWEVEGWPFVADEGEAAAVRGLFGIAEGQAAMVIIDHGKQAFVAEGRIPFWKLSLAADVLGLEAREGRRKRDGDDDEKKSE
;
A
#
# COMPACT_ATOMS: atom_id res chain seq x y z
N MET A 1 67.94 -37.44 -37.16
CA MET A 1 66.84 -37.13 -36.22
C MET A 1 66.92 -35.66 -35.91
N SER A 2 66.13 -34.86 -36.62
CA SER A 2 66.15 -33.38 -36.53
C SER A 2 64.83 -32.91 -35.93
N ALA A 3 64.91 -32.08 -34.90
CA ALA A 3 63.76 -31.46 -34.24
C ALA A 3 63.12 -30.38 -35.15
N PRO A 4 61.79 -30.22 -35.16
CA PRO A 4 61.12 -29.19 -35.94
C PRO A 4 61.06 -27.85 -35.19
N ALA A 5 61.14 -26.77 -35.97
CA ALA A 5 61.18 -25.38 -35.57
C ALA A 5 59.85 -24.86 -34.97
N GLN A 6 59.95 -23.88 -34.06
CA GLN A 6 58.82 -23.12 -33.54
C GLN A 6 58.38 -22.00 -34.51
N PRO A 7 57.07 -21.70 -34.64
CA PRO A 7 56.58 -20.60 -35.47
C PRO A 7 56.49 -19.25 -34.73
N GLU A 8 56.73 -18.20 -35.52
CA GLU A 8 56.77 -16.78 -35.15
C GLU A 8 55.47 -16.20 -34.54
N LYS A 9 55.65 -15.29 -33.58
CA LYS A 9 54.58 -14.46 -33.00
C LYS A 9 54.21 -13.30 -33.93
N LYS A 10 52.99 -13.31 -34.49
CA LYS A 10 52.40 -12.12 -35.14
C LYS A 10 51.93 -11.08 -34.10
N LYS A 11 52.50 -9.89 -34.19
CA LYS A 11 52.16 -8.69 -33.40
C LYS A 11 50.85 -8.07 -33.94
N LYS A 12 49.72 -8.24 -33.24
CA LYS A 12 48.47 -7.51 -33.56
C LYS A 12 48.41 -6.15 -32.85
N SER A 13 48.03 -5.14 -33.62
CA SER A 13 47.93 -3.71 -33.35
C SER A 13 47.17 -3.35 -32.06
N ARG A 14 47.80 -2.55 -31.20
CA ARG A 14 47.30 -2.04 -29.89
C ARG A 14 46.33 -0.85 -29.98
N LYS A 15 45.88 -0.43 -31.17
CA LYS A 15 45.07 0.80 -31.32
C LYS A 15 43.55 0.61 -31.20
N GLY A 16 43.01 -0.59 -31.42
CA GLY A 16 41.56 -0.86 -31.31
C GLY A 16 41.05 -1.13 -29.90
N LEU A 17 41.92 -1.52 -28.96
CA LEU A 17 41.52 -1.95 -27.62
C LEU A 17 41.21 -0.79 -26.65
N LYS A 18 41.67 0.43 -26.97
CA LYS A 18 41.49 1.60 -26.08
C LYS A 18 40.13 2.30 -26.24
N ILE A 19 39.46 2.15 -27.40
CA ILE A 19 38.17 2.80 -27.67
C ILE A 19 37.01 1.95 -27.12
N VAL A 20 37.11 0.62 -27.19
CA VAL A 20 36.10 -0.31 -26.65
C VAL A 20 36.09 -0.31 -25.11
N GLY A 21 37.25 -0.18 -24.46
CA GLY A 21 37.34 -0.09 -22.99
C GLY A 21 36.75 1.20 -22.42
N LEU A 22 36.80 2.32 -23.16
CA LEU A 22 36.23 3.60 -22.74
C LEU A 22 34.70 3.64 -22.92
N ALA A 23 34.18 3.04 -24.00
CA ALA A 23 32.74 2.93 -24.22
C ALA A 23 32.07 1.98 -23.21
N LEU A 24 32.69 0.85 -22.85
CA LEU A 24 32.17 -0.06 -21.82
C LEU A 24 32.23 0.58 -20.41
N GLY A 25 33.27 1.36 -20.12
CA GLY A 25 33.43 2.05 -18.84
C GLY A 25 32.35 3.12 -18.62
N VAL A 26 31.98 3.88 -19.66
CA VAL A 26 30.90 4.90 -19.59
C VAL A 26 29.52 4.25 -19.48
N VAL A 27 29.30 3.09 -20.11
CA VAL A 27 28.02 2.36 -19.97
C VAL A 27 27.87 1.72 -18.59
N ILE A 28 28.94 1.17 -18.01
CA ILE A 28 28.92 0.59 -16.66
C ILE A 28 28.83 1.68 -15.58
N LEU A 29 29.53 2.81 -15.74
CA LEU A 29 29.36 3.97 -14.85
C LEU A 29 27.98 4.58 -15.01
N GLY A 30 27.44 4.70 -16.22
CA GLY A 30 26.11 5.24 -16.50
C GLY A 30 24.98 4.38 -15.94
N LEU A 31 25.09 3.04 -16.04
CA LEU A 31 24.15 2.10 -15.42
C LEU A 31 24.30 2.05 -13.91
N GLY A 32 25.53 2.16 -13.38
CA GLY A 32 25.79 2.27 -11.94
C GLY A 32 25.22 3.55 -11.34
N THR A 33 25.33 4.69 -12.02
CA THR A 33 24.72 5.96 -11.60
C THR A 33 23.21 5.95 -11.74
N ALA A 34 22.65 5.31 -12.76
CA ALA A 34 21.20 5.15 -12.91
C ALA A 34 20.62 4.24 -11.82
N ALA A 35 21.31 3.15 -11.48
CA ALA A 35 20.95 2.28 -10.36
C ALA A 35 21.14 2.96 -9.00
N TRP A 36 22.10 3.88 -8.86
CA TRP A 36 22.32 4.63 -7.62
C TRP A 36 21.34 5.79 -7.45
N SER A 37 20.97 6.50 -8.52
CA SER A 37 19.89 7.50 -8.49
C SER A 37 18.53 6.85 -8.26
N MET A 38 18.32 5.61 -8.71
CA MET A 38 17.15 4.79 -8.38
C MET A 38 17.02 4.48 -6.87
N LEU A 39 18.08 4.68 -6.08
CA LEU A 39 18.11 4.38 -4.65
C LEU A 39 18.22 5.63 -3.77
N ARG A 40 18.24 6.84 -4.36
CA ARG A 40 18.37 8.08 -3.60
C ARG A 40 17.04 8.44 -2.94
N VAL A 41 17.14 8.67 -1.65
CA VAL A 41 16.14 9.29 -0.81
C VAL A 41 16.80 10.59 -0.35
N GLU A 42 16.17 11.72 -0.64
CA GLU A 42 16.68 13.02 -0.22
C GLU A 42 16.47 13.20 1.29
N GLU A 43 17.09 14.21 1.91
CA GLU A 43 16.76 14.53 3.29
C GLU A 43 15.51 15.41 3.30
N ILE A 44 14.53 15.12 4.16
CA ILE A 44 13.39 16.02 4.33
C ILE A 44 13.90 17.29 5.03
N PRO A 45 13.82 18.47 4.38
CA PRO A 45 14.24 19.70 5.03
C PRO A 45 13.25 20.11 6.13
N GLU A 46 13.71 20.85 7.14
CA GLU A 46 12.84 21.40 8.19
C GLU A 46 11.76 22.31 7.61
N GLU A 47 12.11 23.06 6.57
CA GLU A 47 11.20 23.90 5.79
C GLU A 47 11.36 23.61 4.30
N LEU A 48 10.24 23.35 3.62
CA LEU A 48 10.25 23.13 2.17
C LEU A 48 10.62 24.43 1.43
N GLU A 49 11.48 24.33 0.41
CA GLU A 49 11.90 25.46 -0.41
C GLU A 49 10.71 26.12 -1.11
N GLN A 50 10.71 27.44 -1.27
CA GLN A 50 9.63 28.14 -2.00
C GLN A 50 9.46 27.57 -3.41
N LEU A 51 8.22 27.56 -3.89
CA LEU A 51 7.93 27.15 -5.26
C LEU A 51 8.59 28.12 -6.22
N ASP A 52 9.20 27.58 -7.28
CA ASP A 52 9.72 28.39 -8.37
C ASP A 52 8.55 29.09 -9.08
N PRO A 53 8.50 30.44 -9.09
CA PRO A 53 7.41 31.18 -9.73
C PRO A 53 7.35 30.98 -11.25
N GLU A 54 8.38 30.42 -11.88
CA GLU A 54 8.40 30.07 -13.30
C GLU A 54 7.66 28.75 -13.59
N VAL A 55 7.38 27.93 -12.58
CA VAL A 55 6.62 26.68 -12.73
C VAL A 55 5.13 26.98 -12.90
N ALA A 56 4.63 26.77 -14.13
CA ALA A 56 3.21 26.87 -14.42
C ALA A 56 2.47 25.60 -13.95
N ILE A 57 1.95 25.60 -12.72
CA ILE A 57 1.21 24.45 -12.14
C ILE A 57 0.08 23.97 -13.06
N ALA A 58 -0.62 24.90 -13.72
CA ALA A 58 -1.70 24.59 -14.66
C ALA A 58 -1.24 23.79 -15.90
N ASP A 59 0.05 23.79 -16.23
CA ASP A 59 0.65 23.05 -17.34
C ASP A 59 1.17 21.67 -16.94
N LEU A 60 1.30 21.40 -15.63
CA LEU A 60 1.70 20.09 -15.13
C LEU A 60 0.66 19.03 -15.54
N THR A 61 1.16 17.86 -15.93
CA THR A 61 0.35 16.77 -16.46
C THR A 61 0.73 15.45 -15.83
N LEU A 62 -0.23 14.78 -15.20
CA LEU A 62 -0.14 13.35 -14.90
C LEU A 62 -0.26 12.59 -16.23
N SER A 63 0.85 12.04 -16.70
CA SER A 63 0.91 11.34 -17.98
C SER A 63 -0.03 10.12 -18.00
N ALA A 64 -0.65 9.85 -19.15
CA ALA A 64 -1.55 8.70 -19.32
C ALA A 64 -0.88 7.39 -18.84
N GLN A 65 -1.60 6.59 -18.06
CA GLN A 65 -1.08 5.40 -17.40
C GLN A 65 -2.09 4.25 -17.53
N GLY A 66 -1.75 3.24 -18.34
CA GLY A 66 -2.67 2.14 -18.64
C GLY A 66 -3.98 2.63 -19.25
N PRO A 67 -5.15 2.29 -18.68
CA PRO A 67 -6.46 2.78 -19.11
C PRO A 67 -6.76 4.22 -18.63
N MET A 68 -5.93 4.79 -17.74
CA MET A 68 -6.15 6.15 -17.22
C MET A 68 -5.69 7.18 -18.25
N PRO A 69 -6.55 8.14 -18.65
CA PRO A 69 -6.15 9.22 -19.54
C PRO A 69 -5.15 10.16 -18.86
N ALA A 70 -4.43 10.95 -19.64
CA ALA A 70 -3.62 12.02 -19.07
C ALA A 70 -4.50 13.06 -18.36
N VAL A 71 -4.02 13.61 -17.26
CA VAL A 71 -4.71 14.65 -16.49
C VAL A 71 -3.82 15.87 -16.40
N ARG A 72 -4.22 16.96 -17.04
CA ARG A 72 -3.58 18.26 -16.88
C ARG A 72 -4.20 18.98 -15.68
N LEU A 73 -3.37 19.50 -14.77
CA LEU A 73 -3.88 20.12 -13.53
C LEU A 73 -4.73 21.36 -13.80
N GLY A 74 -4.40 22.15 -14.84
CA GLY A 74 -5.20 23.30 -15.25
C GLY A 74 -6.63 22.97 -15.72
N ASP A 75 -6.86 21.73 -16.18
CA ASP A 75 -8.20 21.28 -16.60
C ASP A 75 -9.11 20.94 -15.39
N LEU A 76 -8.54 20.88 -14.18
CA LEU A 76 -9.26 20.61 -12.93
C LEU A 76 -9.77 21.88 -12.24
N LYS A 77 -9.61 23.05 -12.87
CA LYS A 77 -10.09 24.33 -12.30
C LYS A 77 -11.57 24.27 -11.93
N GLY A 78 -11.90 24.83 -10.78
CA GLY A 78 -13.23 24.73 -10.15
C GLY A 78 -13.39 23.52 -9.24
N LYS A 79 -12.34 22.73 -9.04
CA LYS A 79 -12.26 21.62 -8.09
C LYS A 79 -11.05 21.81 -7.19
N LYS A 80 -11.18 21.39 -5.94
CA LYS A 80 -10.04 21.25 -5.04
C LYS A 80 -9.36 19.92 -5.36
N VAL A 81 -8.04 19.89 -5.43
CA VAL A 81 -7.29 18.70 -5.84
C VAL A 81 -6.28 18.37 -4.76
N PHE A 82 -6.07 17.09 -4.45
CA PHE A 82 -4.88 16.68 -3.74
C PHE A 82 -4.11 15.60 -4.49
N LEU A 83 -2.79 15.71 -4.41
CA LEU A 83 -1.83 14.76 -4.97
C LEU A 83 -1.11 14.10 -3.79
N LEU A 84 -1.21 12.78 -3.71
CA LEU A 84 -0.43 11.97 -2.80
C LEU A 84 0.73 11.35 -3.60
N ILE A 85 1.90 11.95 -3.50
CA ILE A 85 3.12 11.54 -4.20
C ILE A 85 3.84 10.52 -3.34
N GLU A 86 3.99 9.31 -3.86
CA GLU A 86 4.48 8.14 -3.13
C GLU A 86 5.89 7.79 -3.60
N GLY A 87 6.86 8.12 -2.76
CA GLY A 87 8.25 7.74 -2.92
C GLY A 87 8.56 6.35 -2.36
N ARG A 88 9.85 6.02 -2.34
CA ARG A 88 10.34 4.73 -1.84
C ARG A 88 10.06 4.53 -0.35
N GLU A 89 10.32 5.54 0.47
CA GLU A 89 10.18 5.46 1.93
C GLU A 89 8.71 5.35 2.33
N SER A 90 7.81 6.03 1.64
CA SER A 90 6.38 5.88 1.88
C SER A 90 5.86 4.51 1.44
N MET A 91 6.37 3.93 0.34
CA MET A 91 5.97 2.59 -0.14
C MET A 91 6.56 1.42 0.67
N SER A 92 7.73 1.60 1.31
CA SER A 92 8.47 0.48 1.93
C SER A 92 8.88 0.69 3.39
N GLY A 93 8.99 1.95 3.85
CA GLY A 93 9.42 2.34 5.19
C GLY A 93 8.27 2.63 6.16
N GLY A 94 7.04 2.75 5.67
CA GLY A 94 5.86 3.05 6.49
C GLY A 94 5.71 4.54 6.85
N GLU A 95 6.50 5.41 6.24
CA GLU A 95 6.32 6.87 6.28
C GLU A 95 4.96 7.26 5.73
N GLY A 96 4.32 8.26 6.36
CA GLY A 96 3.04 8.79 5.93
C GLY A 96 1.84 7.96 6.36
N ARG A 97 2.04 6.94 7.19
CA ARG A 97 1.01 5.99 7.62
C ARG A 97 -0.21 6.66 8.25
N LEU A 98 0.00 7.58 9.20
CA LEU A 98 -1.09 8.27 9.88
C LEU A 98 -1.89 9.14 8.91
N LEU A 99 -1.19 9.84 8.00
CA LEU A 99 -1.81 10.64 6.97
C LEU A 99 -2.63 9.78 6.00
N ARG A 100 -2.09 8.66 5.51
CA ARG A 100 -2.83 7.73 4.63
C ARG A 100 -4.08 7.17 5.29
N ARG A 101 -3.99 6.78 6.57
CA ARG A 101 -5.16 6.32 7.34
C ARG A 101 -6.22 7.40 7.43
N ALA A 102 -5.84 8.60 7.82
CA ALA A 102 -6.75 9.74 7.91
C ALA A 102 -7.41 10.02 6.55
N LEU A 103 -6.61 10.12 5.48
CA LEU A 103 -7.11 10.35 4.12
C LEU A 103 -7.99 9.21 3.61
N HIS A 104 -7.76 7.95 3.98
CA HIS A 104 -8.66 6.83 3.64
C HIS A 104 -9.95 6.85 4.46
N ARG A 105 -9.91 7.37 5.69
CA ARG A 105 -11.05 7.37 6.62
C ARG A 105 -12.03 8.50 6.32
N TRP A 106 -11.50 9.66 5.98
CA TRP A 106 -12.34 10.85 5.83
C TRP A 106 -13.35 10.76 4.71
N VAL A 107 -14.48 11.42 4.95
CA VAL A 107 -15.47 11.77 3.95
C VAL A 107 -15.03 13.10 3.33
N LEU A 108 -14.71 13.05 2.04
CA LEU A 108 -14.32 14.20 1.26
C LEU A 108 -15.55 14.81 0.56
N PRO A 109 -15.63 16.14 0.41
CA PRO A 109 -16.64 16.78 -0.43
C PRO A 109 -16.59 16.27 -1.88
N GLU A 110 -17.74 16.29 -2.57
CA GLU A 110 -17.87 15.77 -3.95
C GLU A 110 -17.03 16.53 -4.99
N ASP A 111 -16.60 17.75 -4.67
CA ASP A 111 -15.76 18.60 -5.50
C ASP A 111 -14.26 18.52 -5.17
N VAL A 112 -13.86 17.62 -4.26
CA VAL A 112 -12.45 17.30 -3.99
C VAL A 112 -12.03 16.08 -4.79
N LEU A 113 -10.96 16.22 -5.57
CA LEU A 113 -10.37 15.15 -6.37
C LEU A 113 -9.04 14.69 -5.78
N GLY A 114 -8.85 13.38 -5.63
CA GLY A 114 -7.62 12.78 -5.14
C GLY A 114 -6.90 11.97 -6.22
N TYR A 115 -5.57 12.06 -6.24
CA TYR A 115 -4.71 11.24 -7.11
C TYR A 115 -3.53 10.69 -6.33
N SER A 116 -3.21 9.42 -6.54
CA SER A 116 -1.96 8.81 -6.09
C SER A 116 -0.93 8.90 -7.22
N VAL A 117 0.30 9.28 -6.90
CA VAL A 117 1.38 9.48 -7.88
C VAL A 117 2.60 8.71 -7.41
N GLY A 118 2.85 7.53 -7.98
CA GLY A 118 4.07 6.78 -7.70
C GLY A 118 5.26 7.47 -8.32
N GLU A 119 6.24 7.86 -7.50
CA GLU A 119 7.48 8.44 -7.99
C GLU A 119 8.38 7.34 -8.59
N ALA A 120 8.91 7.59 -9.77
CA ALA A 120 9.86 6.70 -10.41
C ALA A 120 10.98 7.51 -11.08
N PRO A 121 12.22 7.00 -11.10
CA PRO A 121 13.31 7.69 -11.78
C PRO A 121 13.07 7.72 -13.29
N ALA A 122 13.54 8.77 -13.96
CA ALA A 122 13.33 8.97 -15.42
C ALA A 122 13.74 7.74 -16.25
N GLY A 123 14.83 7.06 -15.87
CA GLY A 123 15.30 5.85 -16.53
C GLY A 123 14.30 4.67 -16.49
N ALA A 124 13.38 4.65 -15.53
CA ALA A 124 12.34 3.63 -15.43
C ALA A 124 11.25 3.76 -16.51
N ALA A 125 11.17 4.89 -17.21
CA ALA A 125 10.22 5.10 -18.30
C ALA A 125 10.36 4.06 -19.43
N VAL A 126 11.58 3.54 -19.66
CA VAL A 126 11.83 2.47 -20.65
C VAL A 126 11.12 1.16 -20.28
N MET A 127 10.79 0.98 -19.00
CA MET A 127 10.06 -0.17 -18.46
C MET A 127 8.61 0.15 -18.13
N LYS A 128 8.06 1.29 -18.61
CA LYS A 128 6.68 1.73 -18.31
C LYS A 128 5.65 0.64 -18.54
N GLY A 129 5.74 -0.12 -19.63
CA GLY A 129 4.81 -1.22 -19.91
C GLY A 129 4.90 -2.38 -18.92
N LYS A 130 6.10 -2.68 -18.40
CA LYS A 130 6.30 -3.70 -17.37
C LYS A 130 5.78 -3.22 -16.02
N ILE A 131 6.12 -1.99 -15.62
CA ILE A 131 5.62 -1.36 -14.39
C ILE A 131 4.09 -1.32 -14.40
N GLU A 132 3.50 -0.97 -15.54
CA GLU A 132 2.06 -0.99 -15.74
C GLU A 132 1.47 -2.40 -15.55
N ASN A 133 1.98 -3.40 -16.26
CA ASN A 133 1.38 -4.74 -16.26
C ASN A 133 1.62 -5.51 -14.96
N GLU A 134 2.76 -5.33 -14.31
CA GLU A 134 3.17 -6.16 -13.16
C GLU A 134 2.93 -5.48 -11.82
N PHE A 135 2.78 -4.16 -11.76
CA PHE A 135 2.67 -3.42 -10.50
C PHE A 135 1.46 -2.49 -10.46
N VAL A 136 1.43 -1.45 -11.31
CA VAL A 136 0.39 -0.40 -11.23
C VAL A 136 -0.99 -0.96 -11.57
N GLY A 137 -1.10 -1.73 -12.65
CA GLY A 137 -2.35 -2.31 -13.11
C GLY A 137 -3.04 -3.17 -12.05
N PRO A 138 -2.34 -4.15 -11.46
CA PRO A 138 -2.86 -4.94 -10.34
C PRO A 138 -3.19 -4.16 -9.07
N MET A 139 -2.63 -2.96 -8.86
CA MET A 139 -2.86 -2.15 -7.66
C MET A 139 -4.03 -1.17 -7.81
N ARG A 140 -4.47 -0.84 -9.02
CA ARG A 140 -5.54 0.16 -9.24
C ARG A 140 -6.81 -0.12 -8.48
N ASP A 141 -7.18 -1.39 -8.41
CA ASP A 141 -8.40 -1.85 -7.75
C ASP A 141 -8.21 -2.12 -6.26
N GLU A 142 -7.00 -1.87 -5.74
CA GLU A 142 -6.61 -1.97 -4.33
C GLU A 142 -6.42 -0.59 -3.66
N LEU A 143 -6.38 0.49 -4.45
CA LEU A 143 -6.19 1.87 -4.00
C LEU A 143 -7.52 2.64 -3.96
N ARG A 144 -7.59 3.65 -3.08
CA ARG A 144 -8.77 4.53 -2.99
C ARG A 144 -8.87 5.51 -4.16
N TRP A 145 -7.72 5.97 -4.66
CA TRP A 145 -7.64 6.97 -5.73
C TRP A 145 -6.94 6.41 -6.97
N PRO A 146 -7.19 7.02 -8.15
CA PRO A 146 -6.45 6.66 -9.34
C PRO A 146 -4.95 6.88 -9.17
N ILE A 147 -4.17 5.89 -9.63
CA ILE A 147 -2.71 5.92 -9.55
C ILE A 147 -2.07 6.26 -10.90
N TYR A 148 -1.15 7.21 -10.87
CA TYR A 148 -0.26 7.61 -11.95
C TYR A 148 1.19 7.34 -11.57
N VAL A 149 2.09 7.38 -12.55
CA VAL A 149 3.54 7.27 -12.31
C VAL A 149 4.22 8.52 -12.85
N ASP A 150 4.97 9.19 -11.99
CA ASP A 150 5.80 10.33 -12.35
C ASP A 150 7.23 9.84 -12.64
N PHE A 151 7.54 9.70 -13.92
CA PHE A 151 8.85 9.24 -14.38
C PHE A 151 9.82 10.42 -14.52
N GLY A 152 10.66 10.62 -13.52
CA GLY A 152 11.64 11.72 -13.50
C GLY A 152 11.42 12.68 -12.34
N GLY A 153 10.30 12.58 -11.64
CA GLY A 153 9.99 13.44 -10.50
C GLY A 153 9.57 14.84 -10.94
N ASP A 154 8.87 14.98 -12.07
CA ASP A 154 8.41 16.28 -12.55
C ASP A 154 7.44 16.92 -11.54
N MET A 155 6.59 16.12 -10.88
CA MET A 155 5.70 16.59 -9.82
C MET A 155 6.47 16.92 -8.55
N SER A 156 7.33 16.02 -8.08
CA SER A 156 8.15 16.28 -6.89
C SER A 156 8.99 17.56 -7.06
N GLY A 157 9.62 17.73 -8.22
CA GLY A 157 10.41 18.91 -8.56
C GLY A 157 9.56 20.18 -8.68
N ALA A 158 8.41 20.12 -9.37
CA ALA A 158 7.51 21.27 -9.52
C ALA A 158 6.95 21.80 -8.20
N PHE A 159 6.76 20.92 -7.21
CA PHE A 159 6.26 21.28 -5.89
C PHE A 159 7.36 21.46 -4.82
N SER A 160 8.63 21.40 -5.23
CA SER A 160 9.82 21.44 -4.38
C SER A 160 9.72 20.46 -3.19
N LEU A 161 9.36 19.21 -3.49
CA LEU A 161 9.26 18.10 -2.55
C LEU A 161 10.51 17.21 -2.62
N PRO A 162 11.01 16.71 -1.49
CA PRO A 162 12.18 15.83 -1.48
C PRO A 162 11.85 14.48 -2.14
N GLN A 163 12.72 14.04 -3.05
CA GLN A 163 12.53 12.77 -3.75
C GLN A 163 12.67 11.58 -2.81
N GLY A 164 11.87 10.55 -3.04
CA GLY A 164 11.90 9.29 -2.30
C GLY A 164 10.97 9.25 -1.07
N HIS A 165 10.32 10.37 -0.73
CA HIS A 165 9.42 10.49 0.42
C HIS A 165 7.94 10.57 0.02
N LEU A 166 7.05 10.47 1.01
CA LEU A 166 5.67 10.88 0.86
C LEU A 166 5.62 12.39 0.62
N GLY A 167 4.96 12.80 -0.45
CA GLY A 167 4.55 14.19 -0.67
C GLY A 167 3.03 14.30 -0.63
N LEU A 168 2.51 15.35 -0.01
CA LEU A 168 1.12 15.78 -0.15
C LEU A 168 1.11 17.19 -0.73
N VAL A 169 0.30 17.40 -1.76
CA VAL A 169 -0.01 18.73 -2.29
C VAL A 169 -1.51 18.90 -2.33
N ILE A 170 -2.02 20.05 -1.90
CA ILE A 170 -3.42 20.45 -2.03
C ILE A 170 -3.47 21.70 -2.89
N LEU A 171 -4.24 21.65 -3.96
CA LEU A 171 -4.57 22.77 -4.83
C LEU A 171 -5.98 23.25 -4.55
N ASP A 172 -6.18 24.55 -4.50
CA ASP A 172 -7.51 25.16 -4.41
C ASP A 172 -8.28 25.10 -5.74
N GLU A 173 -9.49 25.65 -5.77
CA GLU A 173 -10.34 25.64 -6.96
C GLU A 173 -9.81 26.54 -8.09
N GLN A 174 -8.79 27.37 -7.84
CA GLN A 174 -8.11 28.16 -8.86
C GLN A 174 -6.91 27.42 -9.46
N GLY A 175 -6.47 26.33 -8.83
CA GLY A 175 -5.29 25.55 -9.20
C GLY A 175 -4.02 26.03 -8.49
N GLU A 176 -4.14 26.89 -7.48
CA GLU A 176 -3.02 27.40 -6.69
C GLU A 176 -2.72 26.47 -5.50
N VAL A 177 -1.47 26.39 -5.08
CA VAL A 177 -1.07 25.53 -3.95
C VAL A 177 -1.58 26.15 -2.64
N LEU A 178 -2.52 25.44 -2.01
CA LEU A 178 -3.06 25.78 -0.69
C LEU A 178 -2.16 25.24 0.42
N LEU A 179 -1.68 24.01 0.26
CA LEU A 179 -0.86 23.31 1.25
C LEU A 179 0.09 22.34 0.54
N ARG A 180 1.27 22.17 1.10
CA ARG A 180 2.19 21.09 0.74
C ARG A 180 2.90 20.55 1.99
N HIS A 181 3.18 19.26 1.99
CA HIS A 181 3.77 18.53 3.11
C HIS A 181 4.66 17.40 2.60
N ALA A 182 5.73 17.09 3.32
CA ALA A 182 6.62 15.97 3.02
C ALA A 182 6.84 15.10 4.27
N GLY A 183 6.86 13.79 4.06
CA GLY A 183 7.06 12.78 5.11
C GLY A 183 5.86 12.58 6.04
N ASP A 184 6.17 12.16 7.27
CA ASP A 184 5.17 11.92 8.32
C ASP A 184 4.44 13.21 8.72
N ALA A 185 3.16 13.09 9.04
CA ALA A 185 2.33 14.17 9.56
C ALA A 185 1.90 13.83 10.99
N ASP A 186 2.12 14.76 11.91
CA ASP A 186 1.58 14.68 13.27
C ASP A 186 0.08 15.01 13.30
N GLU A 187 -0.55 14.87 14.47
CA GLU A 187 -1.99 15.13 14.63
C GLU A 187 -2.40 16.56 14.24
N ALA A 188 -1.55 17.55 14.54
CA ALA A 188 -1.83 18.94 14.22
C ALA A 188 -1.79 19.18 12.70
N LYS A 189 -0.80 18.61 12.01
CA LYS A 189 -0.68 18.67 10.55
C LYS A 189 -1.81 17.90 9.87
N ILE A 190 -2.20 16.73 10.40
CA ILE A 190 -3.35 15.97 9.90
C ILE A 190 -4.63 16.79 10.01
N GLU A 191 -4.84 17.48 11.13
CA GLU A 191 -6.00 18.36 11.30
C GLU A 191 -5.98 19.56 10.33
N GLU A 192 -4.82 20.17 10.11
CA GLU A 192 -4.64 21.23 9.12
C GLU A 192 -5.01 20.75 7.70
N ILE A 193 -4.52 19.56 7.32
CA ILE A 193 -4.83 18.91 6.04
C ILE A 193 -6.33 18.63 5.93
N ARG A 194 -6.96 18.14 7.01
CA ARG A 194 -8.41 17.88 7.04
C ARG A 194 -9.21 19.15 6.75
N VAL A 195 -8.86 20.25 7.41
CA VAL A 195 -9.50 21.56 7.21
C VAL A 195 -9.25 22.08 5.79
N ALA A 196 -8.02 21.98 5.28
CA ALA A 196 -7.67 22.42 3.93
C ALA A 196 -8.51 21.68 2.88
N LEU A 197 -8.74 20.38 3.06
CA LEU A 197 -9.60 19.57 2.18
C LEU A 197 -11.09 19.80 2.38
N GLY A 198 -11.52 20.45 3.47
CA GLY A 198 -12.93 20.48 3.87
C GLY A 198 -13.46 19.09 4.24
N ALA A 199 -12.58 18.21 4.69
CA ALA A 199 -12.88 16.82 5.00
C ALA A 199 -13.55 16.68 6.38
N SER A 200 -14.33 15.62 6.55
CA SER A 200 -14.99 15.28 7.81
C SER A 200 -14.72 13.83 8.20
N GLU A 201 -14.78 13.57 9.50
CA GLU A 201 -14.83 12.19 9.98
C GLU A 201 -16.16 11.55 9.60
N PRO A 202 -16.19 10.25 9.29
CA PRO A 202 -17.45 9.56 9.03
C PRO A 202 -18.33 9.60 10.28
N GLU A 203 -19.63 9.78 10.09
CA GLU A 203 -20.61 9.63 11.16
C GLU A 203 -20.49 8.23 11.79
N PRO A 204 -20.64 8.10 13.12
CA PRO A 204 -20.70 6.80 13.76
C PRO A 204 -21.74 5.91 13.09
N GLY A 205 -21.37 4.66 12.82
CA GLY A 205 -22.26 3.73 12.16
C GLY A 205 -23.53 3.42 12.97
N PRO A 206 -24.52 2.78 12.34
CA PRO A 206 -25.75 2.39 13.04
C PRO A 206 -25.43 1.44 14.20
N PRO A 207 -26.31 1.33 15.22
CA PRO A 207 -26.21 0.28 16.21
C PRO A 207 -26.08 -1.11 15.55
N ALA A 208 -25.26 -1.97 16.13
CA ALA A 208 -25.24 -3.38 15.74
C ALA A 208 -26.64 -4.00 15.99
N PRO A 209 -27.15 -4.82 15.06
CA PRO A 209 -28.38 -5.57 15.29
C PRO A 209 -28.19 -6.54 16.47
N ALA A 210 -29.27 -7.01 17.07
CA ALA A 210 -29.18 -8.08 18.05
C ALA A 210 -28.78 -9.39 17.34
N PHE A 211 -27.72 -10.05 17.81
CA PHE A 211 -27.24 -11.32 17.26
C PHE A 211 -26.58 -12.18 18.34
N THR A 212 -26.44 -13.46 18.02
CA THR A 212 -25.58 -14.43 18.72
C THR A 212 -24.87 -15.26 17.66
N LEU A 213 -23.56 -15.45 17.81
CA LEU A 213 -22.72 -16.19 16.89
C LEU A 213 -21.56 -16.83 17.66
N GLY A 214 -21.71 -18.11 17.98
CA GLY A 214 -20.79 -18.79 18.92
C GLY A 214 -20.82 -18.11 20.28
N GLU A 215 -19.67 -17.62 20.75
CA GLU A 215 -19.55 -16.88 22.03
C GLU A 215 -19.62 -15.35 21.87
N LEU A 216 -19.87 -14.87 20.65
CA LEU A 216 -20.10 -13.45 20.39
C LEU A 216 -21.58 -13.14 20.36
N ASP A 217 -21.95 -12.02 20.98
CA ASP A 217 -23.28 -11.45 20.89
C ASP A 217 -23.20 -9.91 20.89
N ALA A 218 -24.35 -9.28 20.67
CA ALA A 218 -24.43 -7.82 20.64
C ALA A 218 -24.03 -7.16 21.98
N GLN A 219 -24.21 -7.84 23.13
CA GLN A 219 -23.86 -7.28 24.43
C GLN A 219 -22.33 -7.26 24.61
N ARG A 220 -21.66 -8.37 24.33
CA ARG A 220 -20.20 -8.46 24.37
C ARG A 220 -19.57 -7.44 23.43
N CYS A 221 -20.13 -7.26 22.24
CA CYS A 221 -19.65 -6.27 21.27
C CYS A 221 -20.03 -4.82 21.61
N ALA A 222 -20.88 -4.59 22.62
CA ALA A 222 -21.09 -3.27 23.19
C ALA A 222 -20.00 -2.88 24.20
N GLU A 223 -19.39 -3.87 24.86
CA GLU A 223 -18.34 -3.68 25.86
C GLU A 223 -16.93 -3.66 25.26
N GLN A 224 -16.74 -4.22 24.06
CA GLN A 224 -15.44 -4.29 23.38
C GLN A 224 -15.59 -4.33 21.85
N ARG A 225 -14.46 -4.27 21.14
CA ARG A 225 -14.44 -4.40 19.68
C ARG A 225 -14.67 -5.84 19.27
N CYS A 226 -15.50 -6.06 18.26
CA CYS A 226 -15.76 -7.38 17.68
C CYS A 226 -15.50 -7.43 16.19
N VAL A 227 -15.00 -8.57 15.71
CA VAL A 227 -14.84 -8.86 14.28
C VAL A 227 -15.57 -10.15 13.91
N LEU A 228 -16.45 -10.06 12.93
CA LEU A 228 -17.10 -11.23 12.33
C LEU A 228 -16.57 -11.35 10.91
N VAL A 229 -15.98 -12.50 10.59
CA VAL A 229 -15.43 -12.78 9.26
C VAL A 229 -16.21 -13.92 8.66
N PHE A 230 -16.70 -13.73 7.44
CA PHE A 230 -17.43 -14.75 6.70
C PHE A 230 -16.59 -15.20 5.51
N LEU A 231 -16.40 -16.51 5.38
CA LEU A 231 -15.74 -17.12 4.23
C LEU A 231 -16.81 -17.56 3.20
N ASP A 232 -16.52 -17.40 1.92
CA ASP A 232 -17.28 -17.93 0.78
C ASP A 232 -16.83 -19.33 0.30
N GLU A 233 -15.68 -19.80 0.77
CA GLU A 233 -15.15 -21.11 0.43
C GLU A 233 -14.31 -21.68 1.56
N THR A 234 -14.09 -22.99 1.55
CA THR A 234 -13.11 -23.63 2.43
C THR A 234 -11.71 -23.13 2.09
N VAL A 235 -10.98 -22.59 3.07
CA VAL A 235 -9.62 -22.09 2.88
C VAL A 235 -8.63 -23.03 3.58
N ALA A 236 -7.71 -23.63 2.84
CA ALA A 236 -6.60 -24.36 3.45
C ALA A 236 -5.42 -23.43 3.75
N ARG A 237 -4.59 -23.78 4.72
CA ARG A 237 -3.34 -23.03 5.02
C ARG A 237 -2.45 -22.87 3.79
N SER A 238 -2.37 -23.92 2.98
CA SER A 238 -1.62 -23.94 1.71
C SER A 238 -2.19 -23.02 0.64
N ASP A 239 -3.38 -22.46 0.84
CA ASP A 239 -3.95 -21.44 -0.04
C ASP A 239 -3.55 -20.02 0.36
N ILE A 240 -3.01 -19.81 1.55
CA ILE A 240 -2.77 -18.49 2.15
C ILE A 240 -1.33 -18.02 1.86
N PRO A 241 -1.13 -16.97 1.04
CA PRO A 241 0.20 -16.41 0.79
C PRO A 241 0.81 -15.78 2.05
N GLY A 242 2.14 -15.79 2.15
CA GLY A 242 2.87 -15.05 3.18
C GLY A 242 3.02 -15.75 4.54
N LEU A 243 2.39 -16.92 4.76
CA LEU A 243 2.62 -17.70 5.97
C LEU A 243 3.99 -18.40 5.93
N LYS A 244 4.77 -18.29 7.03
CA LYS A 244 6.16 -18.78 7.11
C LYS A 244 6.32 -20.29 6.88
N GLU A 245 5.38 -21.09 7.38
CA GLU A 245 5.40 -22.55 7.26
C GLU A 245 4.09 -23.02 6.65
N GLY A 246 4.10 -23.87 5.63
CA GLY A 246 2.90 -24.49 5.04
C GLY A 246 1.91 -23.52 4.37
N GLY A 247 2.32 -22.28 4.11
CA GLY A 247 1.56 -21.30 3.33
C GLY A 247 1.57 -21.60 1.83
N PHE A 248 0.86 -20.78 1.06
CA PHE A 248 0.86 -20.85 -0.40
C PHE A 248 2.26 -20.60 -0.97
N GLU A 249 2.74 -21.57 -1.75
CA GLU A 249 4.00 -21.48 -2.47
C GLU A 249 3.76 -20.95 -3.88
N GLY A 250 4.23 -19.73 -4.16
CA GLY A 250 4.14 -19.12 -5.47
C GLY A 250 4.99 -17.87 -5.61
N ASP A 251 5.25 -17.47 -6.85
CA ASP A 251 5.88 -16.18 -7.10
C ASP A 251 4.93 -15.01 -6.78
N MET A 252 5.41 -13.78 -6.97
CA MET A 252 4.63 -12.57 -6.68
C MET A 252 3.32 -12.52 -7.49
N GLN A 253 3.34 -12.91 -8.77
CA GLN A 253 2.15 -12.87 -9.62
C GLN A 253 1.12 -13.93 -9.19
N ALA A 254 1.58 -15.14 -8.88
CA ALA A 254 0.75 -16.20 -8.34
C ALA A 254 0.14 -15.79 -6.98
N SER A 255 0.94 -15.19 -6.10
CA SER A 255 0.47 -14.67 -4.80
C SER A 255 -0.60 -13.58 -4.97
N PHE A 256 -0.40 -12.63 -5.88
CA PHE A 256 -1.41 -11.61 -6.20
C PHE A 256 -2.69 -12.20 -6.80
N LYS A 257 -2.59 -13.24 -7.63
CA LYS A 257 -3.77 -13.94 -8.14
C LYS A 257 -4.52 -14.66 -7.03
N GLN A 258 -3.78 -15.29 -6.12
CA GLN A 258 -4.35 -16.04 -5.00
C GLN A 258 -5.04 -15.10 -4.00
N ILE A 259 -4.42 -13.97 -3.64
CA ILE A 259 -5.03 -12.97 -2.74
C ILE A 259 -6.21 -12.24 -3.38
N LYS A 260 -6.50 -12.41 -4.68
CA LYS A 260 -7.74 -11.89 -5.30
C LYS A 260 -8.98 -12.71 -4.94
N LYS A 261 -8.81 -13.93 -4.42
CA LYS A 261 -9.92 -14.72 -3.85
C LYS A 261 -10.34 -14.11 -2.51
N PRO A 262 -11.62 -13.75 -2.32
CA PRO A 262 -12.08 -13.06 -1.12
C PRO A 262 -11.74 -13.77 0.20
N SER A 263 -12.09 -15.05 0.37
CA SER A 263 -11.80 -15.78 1.61
C SER A 263 -10.32 -15.95 1.89
N VAL A 264 -9.53 -16.24 0.86
CA VAL A 264 -8.07 -16.34 1.00
C VAL A 264 -7.47 -15.01 1.45
N ARG A 265 -7.97 -13.88 0.92
CA ARG A 265 -7.55 -12.54 1.37
C ARG A 265 -7.85 -12.32 2.84
N LEU A 266 -9.07 -12.61 3.27
CA LEU A 266 -9.46 -12.47 4.68
C LEU A 266 -8.60 -13.36 5.57
N ALA A 267 -8.42 -14.63 5.21
CA ALA A 267 -7.58 -15.57 5.95
C ALA A 267 -6.11 -15.09 6.03
N SER A 268 -5.56 -14.54 4.94
CA SER A 268 -4.21 -13.98 4.91
C SER A 268 -4.03 -12.81 5.87
N ILE A 269 -5.00 -11.90 5.95
CA ILE A 269 -4.96 -10.77 6.88
C ILE A 269 -5.07 -11.27 8.32
N LEU A 270 -5.97 -12.21 8.60
CA LEU A 270 -6.22 -12.68 9.97
C LEU A 270 -5.11 -13.55 10.53
N ALA A 271 -4.65 -14.55 9.76
CA ALA A 271 -3.65 -15.51 10.21
C ALA A 271 -2.21 -15.00 10.03
N GLY A 272 -2.00 -14.09 9.08
CA GLY A 272 -0.73 -13.42 8.84
C GLY A 272 -0.67 -12.10 9.62
N ASP A 273 -1.11 -11.03 9.00
CA ASP A 273 -0.83 -9.65 9.44
C ASP A 273 -1.36 -9.33 10.84
N TRP A 274 -2.66 -9.56 11.08
CA TRP A 274 -3.31 -9.26 12.35
C TRP A 274 -2.96 -10.31 13.40
N GLY A 275 -2.84 -11.58 13.01
CA GLY A 275 -2.47 -12.68 13.90
C GLY A 275 -1.07 -12.50 14.51
N GLU A 276 -0.09 -12.07 13.72
CA GLU A 276 1.25 -11.76 14.25
C GLU A 276 1.23 -10.56 15.20
N GLN A 277 0.51 -9.48 14.87
CA GLN A 277 0.41 -8.31 15.74
C GLN A 277 -0.29 -8.59 17.07
N ARG A 278 -1.35 -9.41 17.05
CA ARG A 278 -2.04 -9.83 18.26
C ARG A 278 -1.12 -10.61 19.21
N LYS A 279 -0.12 -11.33 18.68
CA LYS A 279 0.93 -11.98 19.49
C LYS A 279 1.97 -11.00 20.01
N GLU A 280 2.30 -9.97 19.24
CA GLU A 280 3.27 -8.94 19.64
C GLU A 280 2.71 -7.97 20.69
N HIS A 281 1.38 -7.74 20.69
CA HIS A 281 0.68 -6.81 21.60
C HIS A 281 -0.43 -7.51 22.39
N GLU A 282 -0.08 -8.63 23.04
CA GLU A 282 -1.02 -9.53 23.70
C GLU A 282 -1.94 -8.82 24.72
N ASP A 283 -1.42 -7.89 25.53
CA ASP A 283 -2.19 -7.19 26.57
C ASP A 283 -3.19 -6.16 26.01
N GLU A 284 -2.93 -5.55 24.85
CA GLU A 284 -3.76 -4.49 24.26
C GLU A 284 -4.78 -5.02 23.22
N LEU A 285 -4.42 -6.09 22.50
CA LEU A 285 -5.22 -6.64 21.40
C LEU A 285 -6.03 -7.89 21.76
N GLN A 286 -5.90 -8.41 22.98
CA GLN A 286 -6.86 -9.36 23.55
C GLN A 286 -8.26 -8.75 23.76
N ALA A 287 -8.39 -7.42 23.71
CA ALA A 287 -9.66 -6.71 23.77
C ALA A 287 -10.50 -6.79 22.47
N ILE A 288 -9.97 -7.42 21.41
CA ILE A 288 -10.72 -7.65 20.16
C ILE A 288 -11.25 -9.09 20.16
N ALA A 289 -12.55 -9.22 20.36
CA ALA A 289 -13.24 -10.49 20.23
C ALA A 289 -13.52 -10.77 18.75
N GLY A 290 -13.50 -12.03 18.33
CA GLY A 290 -13.77 -12.32 16.92
C GLY A 290 -14.18 -13.77 16.67
N VAL A 291 -14.75 -13.98 15.49
CA VAL A 291 -15.26 -15.27 15.02
C VAL A 291 -15.07 -15.38 13.52
N VAL A 292 -14.72 -16.57 13.06
CA VAL A 292 -14.63 -16.90 11.64
C VAL A 292 -15.78 -17.84 11.29
N VAL A 293 -16.62 -17.45 10.36
CA VAL A 293 -17.74 -18.24 9.84
C VAL A 293 -17.32 -18.91 8.54
N GLY A 294 -17.46 -20.23 8.49
CA GLY A 294 -17.04 -21.06 7.37
C GLY A 294 -16.00 -22.10 7.78
N GLU A 295 -15.23 -22.60 6.81
CA GLU A 295 -14.30 -23.71 7.02
C GLU A 295 -12.84 -23.29 6.74
N GLY A 296 -11.98 -23.47 7.74
CA GLY A 296 -10.54 -23.32 7.62
C GLY A 296 -9.82 -24.64 7.88
N VAL A 297 -8.85 -25.00 7.03
CA VAL A 297 -8.08 -26.25 7.16
C VAL A 297 -6.61 -25.96 7.42
N GLY A 298 -6.13 -26.35 8.61
CA GLY A 298 -4.71 -26.23 8.98
C GLY A 298 -4.25 -24.82 9.32
N TRP A 299 -5.17 -23.87 9.54
CA TRP A 299 -4.85 -22.54 10.05
C TRP A 299 -5.87 -22.15 11.12
N GLU A 300 -5.46 -21.24 11.99
CA GLU A 300 -6.28 -20.76 13.10
C GLU A 300 -5.96 -19.29 13.38
N VAL A 301 -6.88 -18.63 14.09
CA VAL A 301 -6.69 -17.30 14.65
C VAL A 301 -6.88 -17.44 16.15
N GLU A 302 -5.85 -17.14 16.92
CA GLU A 302 -5.85 -17.39 18.36
C GLU A 302 -7.01 -16.65 19.06
N GLY A 303 -7.80 -17.41 19.81
CA GLY A 303 -8.99 -16.92 20.52
C GLY A 303 -10.22 -16.65 19.64
N TRP A 304 -10.17 -16.88 18.33
CA TRP A 304 -11.29 -16.65 17.41
C TRP A 304 -11.75 -17.99 16.82
N PRO A 305 -12.87 -18.56 17.30
CA PRO A 305 -13.31 -19.87 16.86
C PRO A 305 -13.84 -19.85 15.43
N PHE A 306 -13.77 -21.01 14.77
CA PHE A 306 -14.52 -21.27 13.55
C PHE A 306 -15.93 -21.75 13.89
N VAL A 307 -16.93 -21.15 13.23
CA VAL A 307 -18.33 -21.52 13.34
C VAL A 307 -18.82 -21.94 11.96
N ALA A 308 -19.60 -23.02 11.90
CA ALA A 308 -20.18 -23.49 10.64
C ALA A 308 -21.12 -22.43 10.04
N ASP A 309 -21.08 -22.27 8.72
CA ASP A 309 -21.92 -21.31 7.99
C ASP A 309 -23.35 -21.83 7.78
N GLU A 310 -24.02 -22.18 8.88
CA GLU A 310 -25.39 -22.67 8.91
C GLU A 310 -26.10 -22.19 10.18
N GLY A 311 -27.43 -22.33 10.22
CA GLY A 311 -28.23 -21.98 11.40
C GLY A 311 -28.08 -20.51 11.81
N GLU A 312 -27.51 -20.27 13.00
CA GLU A 312 -27.29 -18.93 13.54
C GLU A 312 -26.43 -18.07 12.63
N ALA A 313 -25.33 -18.61 12.08
CA ALA A 313 -24.42 -17.87 11.22
C ALA A 313 -25.11 -17.34 9.94
N ALA A 314 -25.95 -18.17 9.32
CA ALA A 314 -26.74 -17.78 8.15
C ALA A 314 -27.75 -16.67 8.48
N ALA A 315 -28.36 -16.70 9.67
CA ALA A 315 -29.24 -15.62 10.13
C ALA A 315 -28.46 -14.33 10.39
N VAL A 316 -27.26 -14.41 11.00
CA VAL A 316 -26.41 -13.24 11.27
C VAL A 316 -25.96 -12.55 9.99
N ARG A 317 -25.64 -13.28 8.92
CA ARG A 317 -25.35 -12.69 7.59
C ARG A 317 -26.46 -11.73 7.16
N GLY A 318 -27.72 -12.20 7.23
CA GLY A 318 -28.88 -11.40 6.85
C GLY A 318 -29.08 -10.14 7.69
N LEU A 319 -28.72 -10.17 8.99
CA LEU A 319 -28.82 -9.01 9.88
C LEU A 319 -27.86 -7.88 9.49
N PHE A 320 -26.69 -8.22 8.94
CA PHE A 320 -25.69 -7.27 8.46
C PHE A 320 -25.80 -6.98 6.96
N GLY A 321 -26.84 -7.51 6.30
CA GLY A 321 -27.08 -7.30 4.87
C GLY A 321 -26.17 -8.09 3.93
N ILE A 322 -25.42 -9.08 4.46
CA ILE A 322 -24.46 -9.88 3.69
C ILE A 322 -25.20 -10.93 2.87
N ALA A 323 -24.90 -11.00 1.58
CA ALA A 323 -25.48 -12.01 0.70
C ALA A 323 -25.01 -13.44 1.04
N GLU A 324 -25.87 -14.42 0.75
CA GLU A 324 -25.58 -15.85 0.95
C GLU A 324 -24.33 -16.26 0.16
N GLY A 325 -23.42 -16.99 0.83
CA GLY A 325 -22.18 -17.47 0.22
C GLY A 325 -21.19 -16.37 -0.21
N GLN A 326 -21.35 -15.12 0.23
CA GLN A 326 -20.35 -14.08 0.01
C GLN A 326 -19.33 -14.03 1.15
N ALA A 327 -18.05 -13.84 0.82
CA ALA A 327 -17.08 -13.48 1.83
C ALA A 327 -17.39 -12.09 2.37
N ALA A 328 -17.16 -11.85 3.65
CA ALA A 328 -17.42 -10.54 4.24
C ALA A 328 -16.63 -10.32 5.53
N MET A 329 -16.50 -9.05 5.90
CA MET A 329 -15.97 -8.63 7.19
C MET A 329 -16.91 -7.59 7.80
N VAL A 330 -17.27 -7.82 9.06
CA VAL A 330 -18.01 -6.89 9.90
C VAL A 330 -17.14 -6.53 11.11
N ILE A 331 -17.00 -5.24 11.39
CA ILE A 331 -16.40 -4.75 12.62
C ILE A 331 -17.45 -3.98 13.39
N ILE A 332 -17.60 -4.35 14.66
CA ILE A 332 -18.43 -3.66 15.63
C ILE A 332 -17.50 -2.99 16.63
N ASP A 333 -17.59 -1.67 16.75
CA ASP A 333 -16.86 -0.88 17.72
C ASP A 333 -17.84 -0.40 18.79
N HIS A 334 -17.79 -1.00 19.99
CA HIS A 334 -18.62 -0.65 21.14
C HIS A 334 -20.12 -0.52 20.79
N GLY A 335 -20.66 -1.54 20.13
CA GLY A 335 -22.07 -1.67 19.81
C GLY A 335 -22.51 -0.92 18.55
N LYS A 336 -21.57 -0.31 17.82
CA LYS A 336 -21.83 0.37 16.54
C LYS A 336 -21.16 -0.37 15.39
N GLN A 337 -21.84 -0.45 14.26
CA GLN A 337 -21.28 -1.04 13.04
C GLN A 337 -20.25 -0.09 12.44
N ALA A 338 -18.98 -0.30 12.74
CA ALA A 338 -17.90 0.58 12.30
C ALA A 338 -17.41 0.23 10.88
N PHE A 339 -17.56 -1.02 10.46
CA PHE A 339 -17.15 -1.47 9.13
C PHE A 339 -18.01 -2.65 8.68
N VAL A 340 -18.48 -2.62 7.43
CA VAL A 340 -19.12 -3.76 6.75
C VAL A 340 -18.63 -3.75 5.31
N ALA A 341 -18.06 -4.86 4.84
CA ALA A 341 -17.68 -5.02 3.45
C ALA A 341 -17.83 -6.46 2.99
N GLU A 342 -18.29 -6.63 1.76
CA GLU A 342 -18.55 -7.92 1.11
C GLU A 342 -17.61 -8.17 -0.07
N GLY A 343 -17.46 -9.45 -0.42
CA GLY A 343 -16.63 -9.93 -1.50
C GLY A 343 -15.16 -9.57 -1.32
N ARG A 344 -14.53 -9.16 -2.41
CA ARG A 344 -13.11 -8.79 -2.41
C ARG A 344 -12.92 -7.40 -1.82
N ILE A 345 -12.53 -7.35 -0.54
CA ILE A 345 -12.19 -6.10 0.16
C ILE A 345 -10.83 -5.58 -0.34
N PRO A 346 -10.74 -4.36 -0.92
CA PRO A 346 -9.47 -3.80 -1.38
C PRO A 346 -8.56 -3.39 -0.22
N PHE A 347 -7.24 -3.35 -0.44
CA PHE A 347 -6.27 -3.05 0.63
C PHE A 347 -6.52 -1.73 1.35
N TRP A 348 -6.92 -0.66 0.65
CA TRP A 348 -7.24 0.61 1.32
C TRP A 348 -8.39 0.48 2.35
N LYS A 349 -9.39 -0.37 2.09
CA LYS A 349 -10.47 -0.66 3.04
C LYS A 349 -10.01 -1.57 4.19
N LEU A 350 -9.11 -2.52 3.91
CA LEU A 350 -8.49 -3.33 4.96
C LEU A 350 -7.62 -2.49 5.91
N SER A 351 -6.97 -1.45 5.39
CA SER A 351 -6.29 -0.46 6.23
C SER A 351 -7.26 0.30 7.14
N LEU A 352 -8.48 0.59 6.70
CA LEU A 352 -9.53 1.20 7.55
C LEU A 352 -10.02 0.23 8.62
N ALA A 353 -10.23 -1.02 8.23
CA ALA A 353 -10.58 -2.08 9.17
C ALA A 353 -9.53 -2.21 10.28
N ALA A 354 -8.24 -2.18 9.93
CA ALA A 354 -7.14 -2.16 10.89
C ALA A 354 -7.16 -0.90 11.77
N ASP A 355 -7.41 0.29 11.20
CA ASP A 355 -7.47 1.55 11.95
C ASP A 355 -8.58 1.54 13.01
N VAL A 356 -9.79 1.10 12.64
CA VAL A 356 -10.93 0.94 13.58
C VAL A 356 -10.58 0.02 14.75
N LEU A 357 -9.81 -1.03 14.47
CA LEU A 357 -9.39 -2.00 15.48
C LEU A 357 -8.19 -1.55 16.31
N GLY A 358 -7.52 -0.45 15.95
CA GLY A 358 -6.26 -0.04 16.55
C GLY A 358 -5.08 -0.92 16.17
N LEU A 359 -5.20 -1.69 15.08
CA LEU A 359 -4.14 -2.54 14.55
C LEU A 359 -3.20 -1.74 13.64
N GLU A 360 -1.93 -2.15 13.57
CA GLU A 360 -0.99 -1.64 12.60
C GLU A 360 -1.16 -2.35 11.25
N ALA A 361 -1.78 -1.74 10.23
CA ALA A 361 -1.72 -2.31 8.88
C ALA A 361 -0.25 -2.56 8.47
N ARG A 362 0.14 -3.82 8.20
CA ARG A 362 1.48 -4.18 7.74
C ARG A 362 1.61 -3.86 6.26
N GLU A 363 2.04 -2.65 5.94
CA GLU A 363 2.52 -2.33 4.60
C GLU A 363 3.96 -2.84 4.48
N GLY A 364 4.13 -4.03 3.90
CA GLY A 364 5.38 -4.43 3.24
C GLY A 364 6.68 -4.47 4.06
N ARG A 365 6.66 -4.56 5.39
CA ARG A 365 7.88 -4.77 6.20
C ARG A 365 8.46 -6.16 5.92
N ARG A 366 9.25 -6.31 4.86
CA ARG A 366 10.35 -7.29 4.86
C ARG A 366 11.34 -6.77 5.88
N LYS A 367 11.26 -7.32 7.11
CA LYS A 367 12.37 -7.28 8.05
C LYS A 367 13.61 -7.70 7.25
N ARG A 368 14.57 -6.79 7.10
CA ARG A 368 15.88 -7.14 6.57
C ARG A 368 16.58 -7.90 7.69
N ASP A 369 16.22 -9.17 7.85
CA ASP A 369 16.94 -10.09 8.72
C ASP A 369 18.35 -10.21 8.12
N GLY A 370 19.31 -9.45 8.64
CA GLY A 370 20.70 -9.58 8.21
C GLY A 370 21.73 -8.51 8.54
N ASP A 371 21.42 -7.36 9.17
CA ASP A 371 22.45 -6.32 9.42
C ASP A 371 22.82 -6.09 10.91
N ASP A 372 22.26 -6.83 11.87
CA ASP A 372 22.54 -6.59 13.31
C ASP A 372 23.62 -7.52 13.92
N ASP A 373 24.21 -8.45 13.18
CA ASP A 373 25.23 -9.38 13.72
C ASP A 373 26.69 -8.89 13.60
N GLU A 374 26.98 -7.72 13.02
CA GLU A 374 28.38 -7.28 12.78
C GLU A 374 28.89 -6.12 13.65
N LYS A 375 28.24 -5.82 14.79
CA LYS A 375 28.77 -4.83 15.77
C LYS A 375 28.83 -5.34 17.20
N LYS A 376 29.34 -6.55 17.41
CA LYS A 376 29.90 -6.98 18.71
C LYS A 376 31.15 -7.83 18.54
N SER A 377 32.20 -7.24 17.96
CA SER A 377 33.57 -7.64 18.25
C SER A 377 34.52 -6.51 17.90
N GLU A 378 34.78 -5.65 18.89
CA GLU A 378 36.11 -5.06 19.15
C GLU A 378 36.16 -4.55 20.59
#